data_AF-A0A523WN25-F1
#
_entry.id   AF-A0A523WN25-F1
#
_cell.length_a   1.000
_cell.length_b   1.000
_cell.length_c   1.000
_cell.angle_alpha   90.00
_cell.angle_beta   90.00
_cell.angle_gamma   90.00
#
_symmetry.space_group_name_H-M   'P 1'
#
loop_
_entity.id
_entity.type
_entity.pdbx_description
1 polymer ?
#
loop_
_entity_poly.entity_id
_entity_poly.type
_entity_poly.pdbx_seq_one_letter_code
_entity_poly.pdbx_strand_id
1 'polypeptide(L)' 'MQTKKIADGFVVKLDKGEQLVDSLIKFARQEKVDSGSVAGIGAVTNVTLGYFDREQKKYLQRKFDDVYELVSLVGS' A
#
# COMPACT_ATOMS: atom_id res chain seq x y z
N MET A 1 -1.28 3.47 13.24
CA MET A 1 -0.19 2.57 12.82
C MET A 1 0.73 2.19 13.98
N GLN A 2 1.31 0.98 13.95
CA GLN A 2 2.41 0.51 14.82
C GLN A 2 3.60 0.09 13.96
N THR A 3 4.83 0.32 14.44
CA THR A 3 6.05 0.01 13.70
C THR A 3 7.06 -0.71 14.58
N LYS A 4 7.85 -1.60 13.96
CA LYS A 4 8.99 -2.25 14.61
C LYS A 4 10.17 -2.25 13.65
N LYS A 5 11.26 -1.60 14.04
CA LYS A 5 12.53 -1.65 13.31
C LYS A 5 13.15 -3.04 13.45
N ILE A 6 13.67 -3.57 12.34
CA ILE A 6 14.41 -4.82 12.26
C ILE A 6 15.79 -4.54 11.61
N ALA A 7 16.65 -5.56 11.49
CA ALA A 7 18.01 -5.38 10.97
C ALA A 7 18.04 -4.63 9.62
N ASP A 8 17.20 -5.08 8.68
CA ASP A 8 17.25 -4.61 7.29
C ASP A 8 15.97 -3.85 6.87
N GLY A 9 15.22 -3.30 7.82
CA GLY A 9 14.00 -2.55 7.49
C GLY A 9 13.02 -2.44 8.64
N PHE A 10 11.73 -2.55 8.31
CA PHE A 10 10.64 -2.31 9.23
C PHE A 10 9.49 -3.29 9.04
N VAL A 11 8.88 -3.69 10.15
CA VAL A 11 7.54 -4.29 10.17
C VAL A 11 6.56 -3.16 10.49
N VAL A 12 5.58 -2.95 9.61
CA VAL A 12 4.58 -1.88 9.73
C VAL A 12 3.21 -2.53 9.80
N LYS A 13 2.44 -2.19 10.85
CA LYS A 13 1.04 -2.58 11.00
C LYS A 13 0.19 -1.32 10.91
N LEU A 14 -0.62 -1.21 9.87
CA LEU A 14 -1.61 -0.13 9.76
C LEU A 14 -2.78 -0.40 10.72
N ASP A 15 -3.36 0.67 11.24
CA ASP A 15 -4.60 0.60 12.01
C ASP A 15 -5.81 0.56 11.08
N LYS A 16 -6.90 -0.03 11.56
CA LYS A 16 -8.15 -0.11 10.79
C LYS A 16 -8.63 1.30 10.41
N GLY A 17 -8.92 1.50 9.13
CA GLY A 17 -9.42 2.77 8.58
C GLY A 17 -8.33 3.71 8.08
N GLU A 18 -7.05 3.40 8.28
CA GLU A 18 -5.96 4.14 7.64
C GLU A 18 -5.94 3.85 6.12
N GLN A 19 -5.67 4.89 5.31
CA GLN A 19 -5.46 4.74 3.88
C GLN A 19 -4.07 4.13 3.64
N LEU A 20 -4.02 2.96 2.99
CA LEU A 20 -2.82 2.13 2.84
C LEU A 20 -1.60 2.89 2.29
N VAL A 21 -1.73 3.48 1.10
CA VAL A 21 -0.66 4.17 0.38
C VAL A 21 -0.22 5.43 1.13
N ASP A 22 -1.16 6.24 1.61
CA ASP A 22 -0.84 7.49 2.30
C ASP A 22 -0.09 7.24 3.62
N SER A 23 -0.51 6.20 4.36
CA SER A 23 0.16 5.79 5.59
C SER A 23 1.58 5.29 5.35
N LEU A 24 1.81 4.51 4.30
CA LEU A 24 3.15 4.05 3.91
C LEU A 24 4.04 5.22 3.47
N ILE A 25 3.52 6.17 2.69
CA ILE A 25 4.25 7.39 2.29
C ILE A 25 4.62 8.22 3.52
N LYS A 26 3.67 8.42 4.45
CA LYS A 26 3.91 9.17 5.69
C LYS A 26 4.98 8.48 6.53
N PHE A 27 4.90 7.16 6.68
CA PHE A 27 5.88 6.36 7.38
C PHE A 27 7.28 6.50 6.79
N ALA A 28 7.43 6.30 5.48
CA ALA A 28 8.72 6.40 4.79
C ALA A 28 9.37 7.77 4.98
N ARG A 29 8.58 8.86 4.91
CA ARG A 29 9.07 10.23 5.17
C ARG A 29 9.52 10.43 6.62
N GLN A 30 8.79 9.89 7.60
CA GLN A 30 9.12 10.02 9.01
C GLN A 30 10.42 9.29 9.36
N GLU A 31 10.62 8.09 8.82
CA GLU A 31 11.82 7.27 9.03
C GLU A 31 12.98 7.62 8.08
N LYS A 32 12.79 8.60 7.17
CA LYS A 32 13.77 9.02 6.16
C LYS A 32 14.23 7.85 5.27
N VAL A 33 13.27 7.05 4.82
CA VAL A 33 13.49 5.96 3.85
C VAL A 33 13.32 6.55 2.46
N ASP A 34 14.44 6.72 1.74
CA ASP A 34 14.45 7.30 0.38
C ASP A 34 14.09 6.26 -0.70
N SER A 35 14.40 4.99 -0.46
CA SER A 35 14.04 3.87 -1.34
C SER A 35 13.99 2.55 -0.57
N GLY A 36 13.25 1.58 -1.11
CA GLY A 36 13.13 0.26 -0.52
C GLY A 36 12.15 -0.61 -1.29
N SER A 37 11.82 -1.77 -0.72
CA SER A 37 10.73 -2.61 -1.20
C SER A 37 9.66 -2.72 -0.12
N VAL A 38 8.41 -2.86 -0.56
CA VAL A 38 7.25 -3.06 0.30
C VAL A 38 6.62 -4.40 -0.06
N ALA A 39 6.43 -5.24 0.96
CA ALA A 39 5.69 -6.49 0.86
C ALA A 39 4.68 -6.57 2.01
N GLY A 40 3.48 -7.10 1.76
CA GLY A 40 2.47 -7.21 2.81
C GLY A 40 1.24 -8.02 2.45
N ILE A 41 0.44 -8.30 3.48
CA ILE A 41 -0.87 -8.94 3.43
C ILE A 41 -1.82 -8.23 4.38
N GLY A 42 -3.12 -8.41 4.23
CA GLY A 42 -4.11 -7.88 5.17
C GLY A 42 -5.53 -7.91 4.61
N ALA A 43 -6.38 -7.03 5.12
CA ALA A 43 -7.73 -6.81 4.60
C ALA A 43 -7.94 -5.33 4.26
N VAL A 44 -8.65 -5.07 3.18
CA VAL A 44 -8.88 -3.73 2.62
C VAL A 44 -10.36 -3.54 2.27
N THR A 45 -10.78 -2.28 2.21
CA THR A 45 -12.12 -1.89 1.75
C THR A 45 -12.01 -0.56 0.98
N ASN A 46 -13.02 -0.24 0.16
CA ASN A 46 -13.01 0.95 -0.71
C ASN A 46 -11.76 1.02 -1.60
N VAL A 47 -11.46 -0.07 -2.28
CA VAL A 47 -10.24 -0.23 -3.08
C VAL A 47 -10.46 0.34 -4.48
N THR A 48 -9.49 1.09 -4.98
CA THR A 48 -9.41 1.45 -6.40
C THR A 48 -8.24 0.72 -7.03
N LEU A 49 -8.51 -0.14 -8.01
CA LEU A 49 -7.49 -0.77 -8.83
C LEU A 49 -7.39 -0.06 -10.17
N GLY A 50 -6.17 0.07 -10.69
CA GLY A 50 -5.89 0.67 -11.99
C GLY A 50 -5.11 -0.30 -12.87
N TYR A 51 -5.49 -0.39 -14.14
CA TYR A 51 -4.69 -1.06 -15.17
C TYR A 51 -4.42 -0.08 -16.31
N PHE A 52 -3.19 -0.10 -16.82
CA PHE A 52 -2.78 0.85 -17.85
C PHE A 52 -3.22 0.38 -19.23
N ASP A 53 -4.06 1.16 -19.89
CA ASP A 53 -4.40 1.00 -21.30
C ASP A 53 -3.31 1.65 -22.16
N ARG A 54 -2.62 0.83 -22.97
CA ARG A 54 -1.50 1.26 -23.79
C ARG A 54 -1.91 2.04 -25.04
N GLU A 55 -3.10 1.76 -25.59
CA GLU A 55 -3.61 2.45 -26.77
C GLU A 55 -4.06 3.85 -26.40
N GLN A 56 -4.83 3.95 -25.31
CA GLN A 56 -5.34 5.22 -24.80
C GLN A 56 -4.31 6.00 -23.97
N LYS A 57 -3.21 5.34 -23.56
CA LYS A 57 -2.16 5.86 -22.67
C LYS A 57 -2.71 6.41 -21.36
N LYS A 58 -3.68 5.71 -20.76
CA LYS A 58 -4.38 6.12 -19.54
C LYS A 58 -4.59 4.93 -18.62
N TYR A 59 -4.63 5.20 -17.32
CA TYR A 59 -5.09 4.20 -16.35
C TYR A 59 -6.60 4.12 -16.37
N LEU A 60 -7.12 2.92 -16.63
CA LEU A 60 -8.52 2.58 -16.42
C LEU A 60 -8.69 2.13 -14.98
N GLN A 61 -9.59 2.78 -14.26
CA GLN A 61 -9.81 2.55 -12.84
C GLN A 61 -11.10 1.77 -12.60
N ARG A 62 -11.06 0.88 -11.61
CA ARG A 62 -12.24 0.16 -11.11
C ARG A 62 -12.28 0.26 -9.59
N LYS A 63 -13.45 0.62 -9.07
CA LYS A 63 -13.72 0.70 -7.63
C LYS A 63 -14.34 -0.61 -7.13
N PHE A 64 -13.98 -0.96 -5.91
CA PHE A 64 -14.43 -2.14 -5.19
C PHE A 64 -14.78 -1.70 -3.76
N ASP A 65 -16.07 -1.67 -3.48
CA ASP A 65 -16.61 -0.95 -2.30
C ASP A 65 -16.94 -1.90 -1.13
N ASP A 66 -16.64 -3.20 -1.29
CA ASP A 66 -16.77 -4.23 -0.26
C ASP A 66 -15.46 -4.45 0.54
N VAL A 67 -15.47 -5.46 1.40
CA VAL A 67 -14.28 -5.95 2.11
C VAL A 67 -13.61 -7.06 1.31
N TYR A 68 -12.30 -6.92 1.11
CA TYR A 68 -11.48 -7.88 0.36
C TYR A 68 -10.23 -8.25 1.15
N GLU A 69 -9.79 -9.49 1.00
CA GLU A 69 -8.45 -9.91 1.45
C GLU A 69 -7.40 -9.34 0.50
N LEU A 70 -6.43 -8.63 1.06
CA LEU A 70 -5.19 -8.22 0.40
C LEU A 70 -4.22 -9.40 0.49
N VAL A 71 -4.35 -10.32 -0.46
CA VAL A 71 -3.53 -11.53 -0.53
C VAL A 71 -2.06 -11.21 -0.81
N SER A 72 -1.79 -10.13 -1.54
CA SER A 72 -0.43 -9.69 -1.85
C SER A 72 -0.38 -8.19 -2.12
N LEU A 73 0.53 -7.51 -1.44
CA LEU A 73 1.03 -6.18 -1.78
C LEU A 73 2.51 -6.31 -2.09
N VAL A 74 2.94 -5.84 -3.26
CA VAL A 74 4.34 -5.80 -3.68
C VAL A 74 4.60 -4.48 -4.39
N GLY A 75 5.65 -3.76 -3.99
CA GLY A 75 6.02 -2.48 -4.59
C GLY A 75 7.38 -1.97 -4.12
N SER A 76 7.72 -0.76 -4.56
CA SER A 76 8.95 -0.02 -4.22
C SER A 76 8.66 1.47 -4.17
#